data_AF-A0A2X5TNL2-F1
#
_entry.id   AF-A0A2X5TNL2-F1
#
_cell.length_a   1.000
_cell.length_b   1.000
_cell.length_c   1.000
_cell.angle_alpha   90.00
_cell.angle_beta   90.00
_cell.angle_gamma   90.00
#
_symmetry.space_group_name_H-M   'P 1'
#
loop_
_entity.id
_entity.type
_entity.pdbx_description
1 polymer ?
#
loop_
_entity_poly.entity_id
_entity_poly.type
_entity_poly.pdbx_seq_one_letter_code
_entity_poly.pdbx_strand_id
1 'polypeptide(L)'
;MPRQHIYMTQKTLNGVRKLVEERRSEGASAAEANISSVCAELLTIGLRVTEQLKAREQVNSDDSEDKDGKYRDLLLSEVIKSRQASQAILKCIFNIEEIKKDTRLDFSELKKGFEAELMSLKDGVLK
;
A
#
# COMPACT_ATOMS: atom_id res chain seq x y z
N MET A 1 26.35 28.70 15.07
CA MET A 1 25.92 27.30 14.88
C MET A 1 27.14 26.42 14.69
N PRO A 2 27.18 25.21 15.28
CA PRO A 2 28.26 24.24 15.02
C PRO A 2 28.30 23.89 13.53
N ARG A 3 29.50 23.81 12.96
CA ARG A 3 29.70 23.48 11.54
C ARG A 3 29.90 21.97 11.40
N GLN A 4 29.19 21.36 10.46
CA GLN A 4 29.29 19.94 10.15
C GLN A 4 29.67 19.77 8.68
N HIS A 5 30.65 18.90 8.42
CA HIS A 5 31.05 18.50 7.08
C HIS A 5 30.50 17.09 6.82
N ILE A 6 29.62 16.96 5.83
CA ILE A 6 28.92 15.70 5.53
C ILE A 6 29.29 15.29 4.11
N TYR A 7 29.79 14.06 3.98
CA TYR A 7 29.95 13.43 2.68
C TYR A 7 28.60 12.85 2.25
N MET A 8 28.16 13.19 1.03
CA MET A 8 26.87 12.74 0.49
C MET A 8 27.03 12.29 -0.96
N THR A 9 26.14 11.42 -1.42
CA THR A 9 26.11 10.98 -2.81
C THR A 9 25.72 12.12 -3.75
N GLN A 10 26.16 12.06 -5.02
CA GLN A 10 25.83 13.08 -6.02
C GLN A 10 24.31 13.25 -6.20
N LYS A 11 23.54 12.15 -6.11
CA LYS A 11 22.07 12.19 -6.15
C LYS A 11 21.50 13.08 -5.04
N THR A 12 22.01 12.93 -3.82
CA THR A 12 21.56 13.70 -2.65
C THR A 12 21.92 15.18 -2.80
N LEU A 13 23.16 15.47 -3.23
CA LEU A 13 23.60 16.84 -3.48
C LEU A 13 22.75 17.53 -4.55
N ASN A 14 22.42 16.83 -5.64
CA ASN A 14 21.55 17.35 -6.69
C ASN A 14 20.13 17.62 -6.16
N GLY A 15 19.60 16.76 -5.29
CA GLY A 15 18.32 16.98 -4.61
C GLY A 15 18.32 18.24 -3.75
N VAL A 16 19.37 18.46 -2.94
CA VAL A 16 19.51 19.68 -2.13
C VAL A 16 19.60 20.93 -3.01
N ARG A 17 20.38 20.88 -4.10
CA ARG A 17 20.48 22.00 -5.05
C ARG A 17 19.14 22.36 -5.66
N LYS A 18 18.32 21.36 -6.00
CA LYS A 18 16.96 21.58 -6.52
C LYS A 18 16.09 22.34 -5.52
N LEU A 19 16.12 21.95 -4.24
CA LEU A 19 15.36 22.61 -3.17
C LEU A 19 15.85 24.05 -2.91
N VAL A 20 17.16 24.29 -2.99
CA VAL A 20 17.73 25.63 -2.90
C VAL A 20 17.21 26.52 -4.03
N GLU A 21 17.20 25.99 -5.26
CA GLU A 21 16.73 26.73 -6.44
C GLU A 21 15.22 27.01 -6.37
N GLU A 22 14.44 26.03 -5.92
CA GLU A 22 12.99 26.17 -5.70
C GLU A 22 12.68 27.33 -4.75
N ARG A 23 13.34 27.39 -3.59
CA ARG A 23 13.16 28.51 -2.64
C ARG A 23 13.60 29.85 -3.18
N ARG A 24 14.65 29.89 -3.99
CA ARG A 24 15.06 31.13 -4.68
C ARG A 24 14.00 31.57 -5.69
N SER A 25 13.40 30.63 -6.42
CA SER A 25 12.32 30.92 -7.34
C SER A 25 11.05 31.43 -6.65
N GLU A 26 10.83 31.04 -5.39
CA GLU A 26 9.77 31.55 -4.52
C GLU A 26 10.08 32.94 -3.92
N GLY A 27 11.25 33.51 -4.21
CA GLY A 27 11.65 34.86 -3.77
C GLY A 27 12.51 34.89 -2.51
N ALA A 28 12.98 33.75 -1.99
CA ALA A 28 13.90 33.72 -0.85
C ALA A 28 15.28 34.29 -1.23
N SER A 29 15.89 35.02 -0.29
CA SER A 29 17.23 35.60 -0.53
C SER A 29 18.31 34.52 -0.61
N ALA A 30 19.45 34.83 -1.25
CA ALA A 30 20.59 33.91 -1.30
C ALA A 30 21.18 33.56 0.08
N ALA A 31 20.96 34.43 1.07
CA ALA A 31 21.36 34.18 2.45
C ALA A 31 20.44 33.16 3.14
N GLU A 32 19.14 33.17 2.83
CA GLU A 32 18.16 32.24 3.41
C GLU A 32 18.14 30.90 2.66
N ALA A 33 18.23 30.94 1.33
CA ALA A 33 18.25 29.78 0.46
C ALA A 33 19.67 29.45 0.00
N ASN A 34 20.39 28.70 0.84
CA ASN A 34 21.71 28.17 0.57
C ASN A 34 21.80 26.69 0.98
N ILE A 35 22.83 25.98 0.51
CA ILE A 35 22.98 24.53 0.74
C ILE A 35 23.02 24.22 2.24
N SER A 36 23.73 25.02 3.03
CA SER A 36 23.89 24.80 4.46
C SER A 36 22.58 25.00 5.23
N SER A 37 21.79 26.03 4.88
CA SER A 37 20.50 26.30 5.52
C SER A 37 19.48 25.20 5.21
N VAL A 38 19.37 24.79 3.94
CA VAL A 38 18.49 23.68 3.52
C VAL A 38 18.93 22.35 4.14
N CYS A 39 20.23 22.04 4.17
CA CYS A 39 20.73 20.83 4.84
C CYS A 39 20.45 20.83 6.35
N ALA A 40 20.61 21.96 7.03
CA ALA A 40 20.32 22.06 8.47
C ALA A 40 18.83 21.80 8.77
N GLU A 41 17.94 22.32 7.93
CA GLU A 41 16.51 22.05 8.05
C GLU A 41 16.18 20.58 7.76
N LEU A 42 16.74 20.01 6.69
CA LEU A 42 16.56 18.59 6.35
C LEU A 42 17.04 17.66 7.46
N LEU A 43 18.15 17.98 8.13
CA LEU A 43 18.63 17.23 9.29
C LEU A 43 17.65 17.33 10.47
N THR A 44 17.07 18.50 10.70
CA THR A 44 16.07 18.71 11.76
C THR A 44 14.80 17.90 11.50
N ILE A 45 14.32 17.91 10.26
CA ILE A 45 13.17 17.10 9.82
C ILE A 45 13.50 15.61 9.93
N GLY A 46 14.67 15.19 9.44
CA GLY A 46 15.12 13.81 9.47
C GLY A 46 15.25 13.26 10.89
N LEU A 47 15.76 14.06 11.84
CA LEU A 47 15.82 13.69 13.24
C LEU A 47 14.41 13.46 13.81
N ARG A 48 13.49 14.41 13.58
CA ARG A 48 12.09 14.30 14.04
C ARG A 48 11.40 13.05 13.51
N VAL A 49 11.55 12.76 12.21
CA VAL A 49 10.95 11.56 11.60
C VAL A 49 11.56 10.29 12.19
N THR A 50 12.89 10.27 12.39
CA THR A 50 13.58 9.12 12.97
C THR A 50 13.12 8.84 14.40
N GLU A 51 12.97 9.89 15.22
CA GLU A 51 12.44 9.79 16.59
C GLU A 51 11.00 9.27 16.61
N GLN A 52 10.15 9.76 15.71
CA GLN A 52 8.77 9.30 15.59
C GLN A 52 8.67 7.83 15.15
N LEU A 53 9.51 7.39 14.21
CA LEU A 53 9.57 5.99 13.79
C LEU A 53 9.99 5.09 14.95
N LYS A 54 11.04 5.45 15.67
CA LYS A 54 11.50 4.71 16.86
C LYS A 54 10.43 4.66 17.97
N ALA A 55 9.74 5.77 18.22
CA ALA A 55 8.65 5.81 19.19
C ALA A 55 7.49 4.87 18.77
N ARG A 56 7.16 4.83 17.47
CA ARG A 56 6.16 3.88 16.95
C ARG A 56 6.63 2.44 17.08
N GLU A 57 7.89 2.14 16.82
CA GLU A 57 8.45 0.79 16.98
C GLU A 57 8.41 0.33 18.43
N GLN A 58 8.72 1.21 19.39
CA GLN A 58 8.64 0.92 20.83
C GLN A 58 7.21 0.73 21.36
N VAL A 59 6.22 1.44 20.80
CA VAL A 59 4.80 1.20 21.13
C VAL A 59 4.29 -0.11 20.52
N ASN A 60 4.91 -0.57 19.43
CA ASN A 60 4.52 -1.78 18.71
C ASN A 60 5.39 -3.01 19.03
N SER A 61 6.33 -2.91 19.99
CA SER A 61 7.32 -3.97 20.26
C SER A 61 6.76 -5.21 20.95
N ASP A 62 5.56 -5.13 21.55
CA ASP A 62 4.86 -6.30 22.13
C ASP A 62 4.07 -7.11 21.09
N ASP A 63 3.96 -6.63 19.85
CA ASP A 63 3.08 -7.19 18.82
C ASP A 63 3.79 -7.38 17.46
N SER A 64 5.13 -7.41 17.47
CA SER A 64 5.97 -7.53 16.27
C SER A 64 6.08 -8.95 15.72
N GLU A 65 5.55 -9.96 16.40
CA GLU A 65 5.48 -11.31 15.85
C GLU A 65 4.24 -11.42 14.94
N ASP A 66 4.54 -11.32 13.65
CA ASP A 66 3.73 -11.73 12.49
C ASP A 66 2.45 -10.92 12.19
N LYS A 67 2.56 -9.57 12.17
CA LYS A 67 1.49 -8.71 11.64
C LYS A 67 1.14 -9.05 10.18
N ASP A 68 2.12 -9.45 9.39
CA ASP A 68 1.91 -9.87 8.00
C ASP A 68 1.14 -11.19 7.92
N GLY A 69 1.45 -12.18 8.78
CA GLY A 69 0.67 -13.41 8.90
C GLY A 69 -0.75 -13.15 9.38
N LYS A 70 -0.92 -12.38 10.46
CA LYS A 70 -2.26 -11.96 10.95
C LYS A 70 -3.06 -11.24 9.86
N TYR A 71 -2.42 -10.39 9.07
CA TYR A 71 -3.05 -9.70 7.94
C TYR A 71 -3.45 -10.67 6.82
N ARG A 72 -2.57 -11.61 6.45
CA ARG A 72 -2.85 -12.64 5.45
C ARG A 72 -4.01 -13.55 5.89
N ASP A 73 -4.01 -13.97 7.15
CA ASP A 73 -5.09 -14.79 7.72
C ASP A 73 -6.42 -14.06 7.73
N LEU A 74 -6.41 -12.78 8.14
CA LEU A 74 -7.60 -11.94 8.11
C LEU A 74 -8.15 -11.79 6.69
N LEU A 75 -7.28 -11.44 5.74
CA LEU A 75 -7.64 -11.25 4.34
C LEU A 75 -8.18 -12.55 3.72
N LEU A 76 -7.52 -13.68 3.97
CA LEU A 76 -7.97 -14.99 3.49
C LEU A 76 -9.34 -15.35 4.10
N SER A 77 -9.54 -15.08 5.40
CA SER A 77 -10.80 -15.36 6.07
C SER A 77 -11.97 -14.56 5.48
N GLU A 78 -11.75 -13.27 5.20
CA GLU A 78 -12.80 -12.40 4.65
C GLU A 78 -13.12 -12.74 3.19
N VAL A 79 -12.11 -13.11 2.39
CA VAL A 79 -12.33 -13.58 1.01
C VAL A 79 -13.13 -14.88 0.99
N ILE A 80 -12.81 -15.84 1.87
CA ILE A 80 -13.55 -17.11 1.96
C ILE A 80 -15.00 -16.86 2.37
N LYS A 81 -15.23 -16.04 3.40
CA LYS A 81 -16.58 -15.68 3.85
C LYS A 81 -17.38 -14.99 2.75
N SER A 82 -16.79 -14.03 2.04
CA SER A 82 -17.43 -13.33 0.92
C SER A 82 -17.83 -14.28 -0.21
N ARG A 83 -16.96 -15.23 -0.55
CA ARG A 83 -17.26 -16.27 -1.54
C ARG A 83 -18.42 -17.16 -1.09
N GLN A 84 -18.41 -17.62 0.15
CA GLN A 84 -19.48 -18.46 0.70
C GLN A 84 -20.83 -17.71 0.74
N ALA A 85 -20.83 -16.44 1.16
CA ALA A 85 -22.01 -15.59 1.18
C ALA A 85 -22.57 -15.39 -0.23
N SER A 86 -21.71 -15.07 -1.21
CA SER A 86 -22.10 -14.93 -2.62
C SER A 86 -22.69 -16.23 -3.17
N GLN A 87 -22.11 -17.39 -2.86
CA GLN A 87 -22.66 -18.69 -3.26
C GLN A 87 -24.01 -18.99 -2.62
N ALA A 88 -24.22 -18.62 -1.36
CA ALA A 88 -25.50 -18.77 -0.68
C ALA A 88 -26.58 -17.86 -1.30
N ILE A 89 -26.23 -16.61 -1.62
CA ILE A 89 -27.11 -15.67 -2.32
C ILE A 89 -27.48 -16.22 -3.70
N LEU A 90 -26.50 -16.68 -4.49
CA LEU A 90 -26.73 -17.32 -5.79
C LEU A 90 -27.71 -18.51 -5.67
N LYS A 91 -27.52 -19.40 -4.70
CA LYS A 91 -28.45 -20.52 -4.46
C LYS A 91 -29.87 -20.04 -4.14
N CYS A 92 -30.01 -18.97 -3.35
CA CYS A 92 -31.32 -18.40 -3.02
C CYS A 92 -31.99 -17.79 -4.26
N ILE A 93 -31.25 -17.03 -5.07
CA ILE A 93 -31.74 -16.40 -6.30
C ILE A 93 -32.23 -17.47 -7.29
N PHE A 94 -31.42 -18.50 -7.55
CA PHE A 94 -31.81 -19.57 -8.45
C PHE A 94 -32.87 -20.51 -7.88
N ASN A 95 -33.26 -20.36 -6.61
CA ASN A 95 -34.41 -21.05 -6.04
C ASN A 95 -35.75 -20.36 -6.33
N ILE A 96 -35.74 -19.09 -6.74
CA ILE A 96 -36.93 -18.30 -7.09
C ILE A 96 -37.55 -18.86 -8.37
N GLU A 97 -38.85 -19.16 -8.35
CA GLU A 97 -39.56 -19.79 -9.48
C GLU A 97 -39.53 -18.96 -10.76
N GLU A 98 -39.56 -17.64 -10.64
CA GLU A 98 -39.51 -16.68 -11.76
C GLU A 98 -38.18 -16.78 -12.51
N ILE A 99 -37.09 -17.02 -11.79
CA ILE A 99 -35.73 -17.14 -12.35
C ILE A 99 -35.52 -18.56 -12.90
N LYS A 100 -36.06 -19.59 -12.25
CA LYS A 100 -36.03 -20.98 -12.77
C LYS A 100 -36.73 -21.14 -14.11
N LYS A 101 -37.74 -20.31 -14.39
CA LYS A 101 -38.50 -20.33 -15.64
C LYS A 101 -37.81 -19.54 -16.76
N ASP A 102 -36.84 -18.68 -16.44
CA ASP A 102 -36.07 -17.92 -17.44
C ASP A 102 -34.84 -18.72 -17.89
N THR A 103 -34.90 -19.26 -19.11
CA THR A 103 -33.83 -20.04 -19.73
C THR A 103 -32.56 -19.24 -20.04
N ARG A 104 -32.58 -17.91 -19.91
CA ARG A 104 -31.40 -17.05 -20.13
C ARG A 104 -30.41 -17.08 -18.97
N LEU A 105 -30.82 -17.58 -17.80
CA LEU A 105 -30.01 -17.65 -16.60
C LEU A 105 -29.98 -19.10 -16.11
N ASP A 106 -29.08 -19.92 -16.67
CA ASP A 106 -28.84 -21.28 -16.18
C ASP A 106 -27.69 -21.29 -15.17
N PHE A 107 -28.01 -21.76 -13.95
CA PHE A 107 -27.04 -21.95 -12.88
C PHE A 107 -25.90 -22.93 -13.27
N SER A 108 -26.21 -23.94 -14.08
CA SER A 108 -25.24 -24.95 -14.53
C SER A 108 -24.17 -24.35 -15.44
N GLU A 109 -24.57 -23.50 -16.38
CA GLU A 109 -23.65 -22.80 -17.27
C GLU A 109 -22.80 -21.77 -16.51
N LEU A 110 -23.42 -21.01 -15.61
CA LEU A 110 -22.71 -20.03 -14.80
C LEU A 110 -21.65 -20.72 -13.90
N LYS A 111 -21.99 -21.86 -13.31
CA LYS A 111 -21.05 -22.66 -12.52
C LYS A 111 -19.85 -23.14 -13.35
N LYS A 112 -20.10 -23.64 -14.56
CA LYS A 112 -19.03 -24.07 -15.48
C LYS A 112 -18.12 -22.90 -15.89
N GLY A 113 -18.69 -21.72 -16.11
CA GLY A 113 -17.91 -20.50 -16.38
C GLY A 113 -16.94 -20.18 -15.25
N PHE A 114 -17.42 -20.18 -14.00
CA PHE A 114 -16.58 -19.95 -12.83
C PHE A 114 -15.49 -21.02 -12.64
N GLU A 115 -15.79 -22.28 -12.93
CA GLU A 115 -14.80 -23.37 -12.86
C GLU A 115 -13.71 -23.21 -13.94
N ALA A 116 -14.07 -22.80 -15.15
CA ALA A 116 -13.13 -22.56 -16.25
C ALA A 116 -12.20 -21.37 -15.97
N GLU A 117 -12.73 -20.26 -15.45
CA GLU A 117 -11.94 -19.10 -15.02
C GLU A 117 -10.97 -19.45 -13.89
N LEU A 118 -11.41 -20.28 -12.94
CA LEU A 118 -10.55 -20.72 -11.83
C LEU A 118 -9.40 -21.59 -12.35
N MET A 119 -9.66 -22.48 -13.30
CA MET A 119 -8.63 -23.30 -13.94
C MET A 119 -7.62 -22.46 -14.71
N SER A 120 -8.06 -21.46 -15.49
CA SER A 120 -7.15 -20.59 -16.24
C SER A 120 -6.26 -19.74 -15.34
N LEU A 121 -6.81 -19.21 -14.24
CA LEU A 121 -6.05 -18.48 -13.22
C LEU A 121 -5.02 -19.39 -12.53
N LYS A 122 -5.42 -20.62 -12.19
CA LYS A 122 -4.53 -21.60 -11.56
C LYS A 122 -3.34 -21.94 -12.47
N ASP A 123 -3.60 -22.14 -13.76
CA ASP A 123 -2.57 -22.46 -14.75
C ASP A 123 -1.64 -21.28 -15.05
N GLY A 124 -2.09 -20.04 -14.84
CA GLY A 124 -1.27 -18.83 -14.99
C GLY A 124 -0.36 -18.53 -13.80
N VAL A 125 -0.73 -18.97 -12.59
CA VAL A 125 0.04 -18.71 -11.35
C VAL A 125 1.01 -19.84 -11.01
N LEU A 126 0.75 -21.07 -11.45
CA LEU A 126 1.57 -22.26 -11.15
C LEU A 126 2.55 -22.67 -12.27
N LYS A 127 2.74 -21.83 -13.29
CA LYS A 127 3.83 -21.95 -14.27
C LYS A 127 5.03 -21.13 -13.82
#